data_AF-A0A2N2G8J8-F1
#
_entry.id   AF-A0A2N2G8J8-F1
#
_cell.length_a   1.000
_cell.length_b   1.000
_cell.length_c   1.000
_cell.angle_alpha   90.00
_cell.angle_beta   90.00
_cell.angle_gamma   90.00
#
_symmetry.space_group_name_H-M   'P 1'
#
loop_
_entity.id
_entity.type
_entity.pdbx_description
1 polymer ?
#
loop_
_entity_poly.entity_id
_entity_poly.type
_entity_poly.pdbx_seq_one_letter_code
_entity_poly.pdbx_strand_id
1 'polypeptide(L)'
;MPLLDKIAISISRYANTLRIEGHTDNVAINSPAFPSNWELSTARANSIVHYLIEKHGFKGAKLSVTGYAEYRPIADNASEAGRKLNRRVDIVMLSRKGAQGEALKFDGE
;
A
#
# COMPACT_ATOMS: atom_id res chain seq x y z
N MET A 1 14.15 -6.74 -6.00
CA MET A 1 14.37 -5.74 -4.93
C MET A 1 14.78 -6.50 -3.68
N PRO A 2 16.07 -6.56 -3.33
CA PRO A 2 16.57 -7.50 -2.32
C PRO A 2 15.91 -7.38 -0.93
N LEU A 3 15.48 -6.19 -0.54
CA LEU A 3 14.75 -5.97 0.71
C LEU A 3 13.32 -6.54 0.66
N LEU A 4 12.58 -6.26 -0.41
CA LEU A 4 11.21 -6.73 -0.59
C LEU A 4 11.16 -8.26 -0.71
N ASP A 5 12.19 -8.87 -1.30
CA ASP A 5 12.36 -10.33 -1.33
C ASP A 5 12.42 -10.92 0.09
N LYS A 6 13.21 -10.33 0.99
CA LYS A 6 13.31 -10.77 2.39
C LYS A 6 11.98 -10.61 3.13
N ILE A 7 11.28 -9.49 2.92
CA ILE A 7 9.97 -9.25 3.53
C ILE A 7 8.96 -10.29 3.03
N ALA A 8 8.88 -10.50 1.72
CA ALA A 8 7.96 -11.47 1.11
C ALA A 8 8.16 -12.89 1.65
N ILE A 9 9.42 -13.35 1.75
CA ILE A 9 9.76 -14.65 2.35
C ILE A 9 9.36 -14.71 3.82
N SER A 10 9.58 -13.64 4.59
CA SER A 10 9.25 -13.62 6.01
C SER A 10 7.74 -13.64 6.27
N ILE A 11 6.94 -12.98 5.42
CA ILE A 11 5.49 -12.87 5.62
C ILE A 11 4.70 -14.02 4.99
N SER A 12 5.26 -14.72 3.98
CA SER A 12 4.57 -15.83 3.28
C SER A 12 4.24 -17.02 4.18
N ARG A 13 4.93 -17.15 5.32
CA ARG A 13 4.66 -18.19 6.33
C ARG A 13 3.35 -17.98 7.10
N TYR A 14 2.73 -16.81 6.99
CA TYR A 14 1.47 -16.50 7.67
C TYR A 14 0.30 -16.60 6.70
N ALA A 15 -0.84 -17.09 7.19
CA ALA A 15 -2.02 -17.30 6.38
C ALA A 15 -2.87 -16.03 6.15
N ASN A 16 -2.49 -14.92 6.79
CA ASN A 16 -3.22 -13.66 6.84
C ASN A 16 -3.38 -12.98 5.48
N THR A 17 -4.43 -12.17 5.35
CA THR A 17 -4.59 -11.20 4.26
C THR A 17 -3.60 -10.06 4.45
N LEU A 18 -3.04 -9.57 3.36
CA LEU A 18 -2.16 -8.40 3.33
C LEU A 18 -2.87 -7.24 2.65
N ARG A 19 -2.82 -6.06 3.27
CA ARG A 19 -3.23 -4.81 2.67
C ARG A 19 -2.00 -3.97 2.38
N ILE A 20 -1.86 -3.52 1.14
CA ILE A 20 -0.75 -2.68 0.71
C ILE A 20 -1.25 -1.24 0.61
N GLU A 21 -0.64 -0.35 1.38
CA GLU A 21 -1.10 1.03 1.55
C GLU A 21 -0.10 1.99 0.92
N GLY A 22 -0.55 2.77 -0.06
CA GLY A 22 0.27 3.77 -0.74
C GLY A 22 0.04 5.17 -0.18
N HIS A 23 1.11 5.95 -0.08
CA HIS A 23 1.07 7.32 0.45
C HIS A 23 1.95 8.28 -0.38
N THR A 24 1.57 9.54 -0.39
CA THR A 24 2.35 10.65 -0.96
C THR A 24 2.68 11.67 0.12
N ASP A 25 3.48 12.67 -0.24
CA ASP A 25 3.52 13.93 0.49
C ASP A 25 2.41 14.87 -0.02
N ASN A 26 2.38 16.09 0.50
CA ASN A 26 1.40 17.11 0.14
C ASN A 26 1.68 17.85 -1.18
N VAL A 27 2.72 17.50 -1.94
CA VAL A 27 2.97 18.12 -3.24
C VAL A 27 2.00 17.52 -4.24
N ALA A 28 1.15 18.35 -4.83
CA ALA A 28 0.18 17.90 -5.82
C ALA A 28 0.91 17.37 -7.07
N ILE A 29 0.60 16.14 -7.48
CA ILE A 29 0.93 15.64 -8.81
C ILE A 29 -0.24 15.87 -9.76
N ASN A 30 0.08 16.22 -10.99
CA ASN A 30 -0.88 16.26 -12.09
C ASN A 30 -0.14 15.92 -13.38
N SER A 31 -0.26 14.67 -13.81
CA SER A 31 0.39 14.15 -15.02
C SER A 31 -0.57 13.24 -15.77
N PRO A 32 -0.36 13.01 -17.08
CA PRO A 32 -1.22 12.08 -17.84
C PRO A 32 -1.28 10.67 -17.26
N ALA A 33 -0.20 10.20 -16.61
CA ALA A 33 -0.14 8.89 -15.96
C ALA A 33 -0.79 8.88 -14.57
N PHE A 34 -0.64 9.99 -13.82
CA PHE A 34 -1.17 10.15 -12.46
C PHE A 34 -1.81 11.53 -12.33
N PRO A 35 -3.13 11.64 -12.56
CA PRO A 35 -3.87 12.91 -12.48
C PRO A 35 -3.89 13.51 -11.07
N SER A 36 -3.79 12.69 -10.02
CA SER A 36 -3.70 13.14 -8.64
C SER A 36 -2.85 12.22 -7.76
N ASN A 37 -2.64 12.62 -6.51
CA ASN A 37 -1.95 11.82 -5.50
C ASN A 37 -2.72 10.53 -5.15
N TRP A 38 -4.03 10.47 -5.42
CA TRP A 38 -4.82 9.25 -5.27
C TRP A 38 -4.38 8.17 -6.26
N GLU A 39 -4.21 8.51 -7.53
CA GLU A 39 -3.73 7.56 -8.55
C GLU A 39 -2.27 7.20 -8.31
N LEU A 40 -1.41 8.18 -7.96
CA LEU A 40 -0.01 7.90 -7.69
C LEU A 40 0.18 6.95 -6.50
N SER A 41 -0.49 7.21 -5.38
CA SER A 41 -0.39 6.37 -4.19
C SER A 41 -0.88 4.95 -4.46
N THR A 42 -2.05 4.81 -5.08
CA THR A 42 -2.63 3.51 -5.42
C THR A 42 -1.75 2.73 -6.40
N ALA A 43 -1.20 3.37 -7.43
CA ALA A 43 -0.33 2.74 -8.41
C ALA A 43 0.98 2.21 -7.80
N ARG A 44 1.57 2.95 -6.85
CA ARG A 44 2.76 2.50 -6.12
C ARG A 44 2.48 1.27 -5.27
N ALA A 45 1.37 1.26 -4.55
CA ALA A 45 0.94 0.08 -3.79
C ALA A 45 0.65 -1.12 -4.70
N ASN A 46 0.00 -0.88 -5.85
CA ASN A 46 -0.30 -1.94 -6.82
C ASN A 46 0.98 -2.57 -7.41
N SER A 47 2.04 -1.77 -7.63
CA SER A 47 3.34 -2.28 -8.09
C SER A 47 3.95 -3.31 -7.12
N ILE A 48 3.73 -3.14 -5.81
CA ILE A 48 4.15 -4.13 -4.79
C ILE A 48 3.29 -5.39 -4.87
N VAL A 49 1.98 -5.27 -5.08
CA VAL A 49 1.08 -6.42 -5.29
C VAL A 49 1.51 -7.24 -6.50
N HIS A 50 1.72 -6.60 -7.65
CA HIS A 50 2.24 -7.27 -8.85
C HIS A 50 3.54 -8.00 -8.56
N TYR A 51 4.48 -7.34 -7.88
CA TYR A 51 5.74 -7.96 -7.47
C TYR A 51 5.57 -9.21 -6.61
N LEU A 52 4.67 -9.17 -5.61
CA LEU A 52 4.41 -10.29 -4.72
C LEU A 52 3.74 -11.47 -5.44
N ILE A 53 2.84 -11.20 -6.39
CA ILE A 53 2.18 -12.23 -7.19
C ILE A 53 3.18 -12.85 -8.17
N GLU A 54 3.80 -12.03 -9.01
CA GLU A 54 4.60 -12.50 -10.14
C GLU A 54 5.90 -13.17 -9.69
N LYS A 55 6.55 -12.64 -8.65
CA LYS A 55 7.84 -13.16 -8.20
C LYS A 55 7.72 -14.18 -7.07
N HIS A 56 6.76 -14.01 -6.16
CA HIS A 56 6.66 -14.81 -4.93
C HIS A 56 5.40 -15.69 -4.88
N GLY A 57 4.54 -15.65 -5.91
CA GLY A 57 3.39 -16.54 -6.03
C GLY A 57 2.28 -16.27 -5.01
N PHE A 58 2.21 -15.06 -4.45
CA PHE A 58 1.12 -14.71 -3.54
C PHE A 58 -0.24 -14.83 -4.26
N LYS A 59 -1.24 -15.39 -3.58
CA LYS A 59 -2.60 -15.50 -4.12
C LYS A 59 -3.28 -14.13 -4.07
N GLY A 60 -3.76 -13.63 -5.21
CA GLY A 60 -4.46 -12.34 -5.29
C GLY A 60 -5.62 -12.19 -4.32
N ALA A 61 -6.36 -13.27 -4.02
CA ALA A 61 -7.45 -13.28 -3.04
C ALA A 61 -7.01 -12.96 -1.58
N LYS A 62 -5.71 -12.95 -1.30
CA LYS A 62 -5.15 -12.55 0.01
C LYS A 62 -4.55 -11.16 0.00
N LEU A 63 -4.66 -10.41 -1.10
CA LEU A 63 -4.06 -9.11 -1.26
C LEU A 63 -5.16 -8.06 -1.48
N SER A 64 -5.03 -6.93 -0.82
CA SER A 64 -5.81 -5.73 -1.10
C SER A 64 -4.88 -4.51 -1.23
N VAL A 65 -5.35 -3.50 -1.93
CA VAL A 65 -4.62 -2.24 -2.15
C VAL A 65 -5.45 -1.09 -1.61
N THR A 66 -4.79 -0.09 -1.02
CA THR A 66 -5.43 1.17 -0.64
C THR A 66 -4.47 2.32 -0.93
N GLY A 67 -4.93 3.35 -1.64
CA GLY A 67 -4.22 4.63 -1.74
C GLY A 67 -4.79 5.60 -0.72
N TYR A 68 -3.92 6.31 0.00
CA TYR A 68 -4.32 7.35 0.95
C TYR A 68 -3.89 8.76 0.54
N ALA A 69 -3.24 8.91 -0.62
CA ALA A 69 -2.68 10.17 -1.08
C ALA A 69 -1.85 10.85 0.03
N GLU A 70 -1.98 12.17 0.20
CA GLU A 70 -1.29 12.96 1.21
C GLU A 70 -1.92 12.89 2.62
N TYR A 71 -3.12 12.33 2.76
CA TYR A 71 -3.98 12.51 3.95
C TYR A 71 -3.63 11.63 5.15
N ARG A 72 -2.53 10.87 5.07
CA ARG A 72 -1.96 10.10 6.19
C ARG A 72 -0.45 10.34 6.34
N PRO A 73 -0.03 11.57 6.70
CA PRO A 73 1.37 11.86 6.92
C PRO A 73 1.84 11.21 8.22
N ILE A 74 3.10 10.77 8.22
CA ILE A 74 3.81 10.27 9.41
C ILE A 74 4.92 11.22 9.86
N ALA A 75 5.22 12.23 9.05
CA ALA A 75 6.20 13.27 9.32
C ALA A 75 5.74 14.62 8.75
N ASP A 76 6.39 15.69 9.17
CA ASP A 76 6.08 17.05 8.72
C ASP A 76 6.38 17.24 7.22
N ASN A 77 5.40 17.76 6.48
CA ASN A 77 5.52 18.07 5.06
C ASN A 77 6.29 19.36 4.75
N ALA A 78 6.59 20.19 5.77
CA ALA A 78 7.38 21.41 5.56
C ALA A 78 8.84 21.10 5.17
N SER A 79 9.41 20.02 5.70
CA SER A 79 10.79 19.61 5.40
C SER A 79 10.86 18.59 4.26
N GLU A 80 11.94 18.65 3.46
CA GLU A 80 12.18 17.62 2.44
C GLU A 80 12.35 16.22 3.05
N ALA A 81 13.03 16.14 4.20
CA ALA A 81 13.21 14.90 4.94
C ALA A 81 11.86 14.29 5.36
N GLY A 82 10.95 15.08 5.90
CA GLY A 82 9.63 14.61 6.29
C GLY A 82 8.76 14.23 5.09
N ARG A 83 8.79 14.99 4.00
CA ARG A 83 8.12 14.60 2.74
C ARG A 83 8.63 13.24 2.23
N LYS A 84 9.94 12.99 2.30
CA LYS A 84 10.51 11.69 1.90
C LYS A 84 9.98 10.53 2.76
N LEU A 85 9.77 10.74 4.06
CA LEU A 85 9.15 9.75 4.94
C LEU A 85 7.67 9.52 4.59
N ASN A 86 6.94 10.56 4.21
CA ASN A 86 5.52 10.44 3.85
C ASN A 86 5.30 9.66 2.54
N ARG A 87 6.21 9.78 1.56
CA ARG A 87 6.19 9.04 0.26
C ARG A 87 6.58 7.55 0.39
N ARG A 88 5.81 6.80 1.18
CA ARG A 88 6.06 5.39 1.54
C ARG A 88 5.00 4.43 0.99
N VAL A 89 5.28 3.14 1.14
CA VAL A 89 4.29 2.06 0.98
C VAL A 89 4.35 1.17 2.20
N ASP A 90 3.22 0.97 2.86
CA ASP A 90 3.11 0.15 4.06
C ASP A 90 2.51 -1.22 3.69
N ILE A 91 3.05 -2.31 4.26
CA ILE A 91 2.53 -3.68 4.09
C ILE A 91 1.90 -4.10 5.41
N VAL A 92 0.57 -4.12 5.45
CA VAL A 92 -0.21 -4.36 6.66
C VAL A 92 -0.72 -5.80 6.66
N MET A 93 -0.35 -6.57 7.68
CA MET A 93 -0.88 -7.91 7.89
C MET A 93 -2.17 -7.84 8.71
N LEU A 94 -3.29 -8.21 8.10
CA LEU A 94 -4.58 -8.13 8.75
C LEU A 94 -4.83 -9.36 9.63
N SER A 95 -5.30 -9.13 10.86
CA SER A 95 -5.88 -10.21 11.65
C SER A 95 -7.19 -10.68 11.02
N ARG A 96 -7.68 -11.86 11.39
CA ARG A 96 -8.98 -12.38 10.92
C ARG A 96 -10.12 -11.38 11.16
N LYS A 97 -10.11 -10.70 12.31
CA LYS A 97 -11.08 -9.64 12.65
C LYS A 97 -10.90 -8.41 11.76
N GLY A 98 -9.65 -8.02 11.48
CA GLY A 98 -9.34 -6.90 10.58
C GLY A 98 -9.85 -7.13 9.16
N ALA A 99 -9.62 -8.32 8.60
CA ALA A 99 -10.10 -8.68 7.27
C ALA A 99 -11.64 -8.74 7.18
N GLN A 100 -12.32 -9.27 8.20
CA GLN A 100 -13.79 -9.27 8.25
C GLN A 100 -14.37 -7.85 8.38
N GLY A 101 -13.74 -6.99 9.17
CA GLY A 101 -14.15 -5.60 9.33
C GLY A 101 -13.99 -4.75 8.06
N GLU A 102 -13.12 -5.14 7.12
CA GLU A 102 -13.05 -4.53 5.79
C GLU A 102 -14.20 -5.00 4.90
N ALA A 103 -14.46 -6.31 4.83
CA ALA A 103 -15.54 -6.86 4.00
C ALA A 103 -16.90 -6.21 4.32
N LEU A 104 -17.22 -6.09 5.62
CA LEU A 104 -18.46 -5.49 6.09
C LEU A 104 -18.64 -4.00 5.73
N LYS A 105 -17.57 -3.28 5.38
CA LYS A 105 -17.65 -1.85 4.99
C LYS A 105 -17.97 -1.65 3.51
N PHE A 106 -17.89 -2.70 2.69
CA PHE A 106 -18.13 -2.62 1.24
C PHE A 106 -19.42 -3.32 0.81
N ASP A 107 -20.09 -4.04 1.70
CA ASP A 107 -21.33 -4.79 1.41
C ASP A 107 -22.60 -3.91 1.34
N GLY A 108 -22.47 -2.59 1.29
CA GLY A 108 -23.62 -1.70 1.14
C GLY A 108 -23.28 -0.22 1.12
N GLU A 109 -23.24 0.35 -0.08
CA GLU A 109 -23.87 1.61 -0.50
C GLU A 109 -24.05 1.58 -2.03
#